data_AF-A0A9D7P5C9-F1
#
_entry.id   AF-A0A9D7P5C9-F1
#
_cell.length_a   1.000
_cell.length_b   1.000
_cell.length_c   1.000
_cell.angle_alpha   90.00
_cell.angle_beta   90.00
_cell.angle_gamma   90.00
#
_symmetry.space_group_name_H-M   'P 1'
#
loop_
_entity.id
_entity.type
_entity.pdbx_description
1 polymer ?
#
loop_
_entity_poly.entity_id
_entity_poly.type
_entity_poly.pdbx_seq_one_letter_code
_entity_poly.pdbx_strand_id
1 'polypeptide(L)'
;MSLNRGKYGISIDLKRREGIDLCLKLIEKDGRTDWLFRPGTLDRLGLGHNAVREIPRPRLLLDIGIWRGWAITQQAAMDLVVQCSSGLVNL
;
A
#
# COMPACT_ATOMS: atom_id res chain seq x y z
N MET A 1 -15.05 -10.40 -13.27
CA MET A 1 -14.80 -10.03 -11.85
C MET A 1 -14.70 -8.50 -11.77
N SER A 2 -15.49 -7.82 -10.92
CA SER A 2 -15.45 -6.35 -10.80
C SER A 2 -14.91 -5.90 -9.44
N LEU A 3 -13.59 -6.01 -9.25
CA LEU A 3 -12.91 -5.73 -7.97
C LEU A 3 -13.00 -4.25 -7.52
N ASN A 4 -13.32 -3.34 -8.44
CA ASN A 4 -13.43 -1.89 -8.18
C ASN A 4 -14.86 -1.34 -8.34
N ARG A 5 -15.87 -2.19 -8.53
CA ARG A 5 -17.27 -1.74 -8.61
C ARG A 5 -17.67 -1.07 -7.28
N GLY A 6 -18.26 0.11 -7.35
CA GLY A 6 -18.68 0.89 -6.18
C GLY A 6 -17.59 1.81 -5.59
N LYS A 7 -16.39 1.87 -6.18
CA LYS A 7 -15.34 2.83 -5.80
C LYS A 7 -15.29 4.01 -6.77
N TYR A 8 -15.10 5.22 -6.24
CA TYR A 8 -14.73 6.38 -7.06
C TYR A 8 -13.24 6.33 -7.39
N GLY A 9 -12.89 6.65 -8.64
CA GLY A 9 -11.50 6.68 -9.10
C GLY A 9 -11.01 8.11 -9.27
N ILE A 10 -9.80 8.38 -8.79
CA ILE A 10 -9.05 9.62 -9.04
C ILE A 10 -7.61 9.26 -9.41
N SER A 11 -6.96 10.10 -10.20
CA SER A 11 -5.56 9.95 -10.58
C SER A 11 -4.72 11.03 -9.91
N ILE A 12 -3.66 10.61 -9.21
CA ILE A 12 -2.74 11.50 -8.49
C ILE A 12 -1.31 11.11 -8.87
N ASP A 13 -0.49 12.07 -9.27
CA ASP A 13 0.94 11.85 -9.51
C ASP A 13 1.73 11.95 -8.19
N LEU A 14 2.10 10.79 -7.64
CA LEU A 14 2.86 10.71 -6.38
C LEU A 14 4.34 11.10 -6.52
N LYS A 15 4.83 11.42 -7.73
CA LYS A 15 6.18 11.98 -7.93
C LYS A 15 6.21 13.49 -7.69
N ARG A 16 5.05 14.12 -7.62
CA ARG A 16 4.87 15.55 -7.37
C ARG A 16 4.55 15.77 -5.89
N ARG A 17 5.15 16.80 -5.30
CA ARG A 17 4.89 17.15 -3.88
C ARG A 17 3.42 17.45 -3.66
N GLU A 18 2.79 18.16 -4.59
CA GLU A 18 1.37 18.50 -4.54
C GLU A 18 0.47 17.25 -4.55
N GLY A 19 0.92 16.18 -5.22
CA GLY A 19 0.22 14.89 -5.23
C GLY A 19 0.31 14.18 -3.88
N ILE A 20 1.49 14.19 -3.25
CA ILE A 20 1.69 13.65 -1.90
C ILE A 20 0.83 14.44 -0.89
N ASP A 21 0.87 15.77 -0.95
CA ASP A 21 0.07 16.64 -0.07
C ASP A 21 -1.43 16.41 -0.23
N LEU A 22 -1.91 16.20 -1.46
CA LEU A 22 -3.30 15.86 -1.73
C LEU A 22 -3.68 14.50 -1.12
N CYS A 23 -2.81 13.49 -1.25
CA CYS A 23 -3.02 12.19 -0.62
C CYS A 23 -3.14 12.31 0.89
N LEU A 24 -2.23 13.04 1.56
CA LEU A 24 -2.28 13.25 3.01
C LEU A 24 -3.61 13.91 3.45
N LYS A 25 -4.09 14.92 2.70
CA LYS A 25 -5.40 15.55 2.96
C LYS A 25 -6.58 14.59 2.80
N LEU A 26 -6.52 13.68 1.82
CA LEU A 26 -7.56 12.66 1.64
C LEU A 26 -7.54 11.64 2.80
N ILE A 27 -6.34 11.26 3.26
CA ILE A 27 -6.17 10.36 4.40
C ILE A 27 -6.72 11.01 5.68
N GLU A 28 -6.47 12.30 5.90
CA GLU A 28 -7.02 13.05 7.01
C GLU A 28 -8.55 13.03 7.05
N LYS A 29 -9.20 13.07 5.88
CA LYS A 29 -10.66 13.10 5.78
C LYS A 29 -11.31 11.75 6.04
N ASP A 30 -10.77 10.66 5.49
CA ASP A 30 -11.43 9.34 5.48
C ASP A 30 -10.80 8.31 6.45
N GLY A 31 -9.54 8.52 6.84
CA GLY A 31 -8.83 7.78 7.88
C GLY A 31 -8.44 6.34 7.55
N ARG A 32 -8.96 5.73 6.46
CA ARG A 32 -8.62 4.37 6.04
C ARG A 32 -7.84 4.38 4.73
N THR A 33 -6.73 3.67 4.71
CA THR A 33 -5.97 3.41 3.48
C THR A 33 -5.47 1.97 3.42
N ASP A 34 -5.63 1.38 2.24
CA ASP A 34 -5.17 0.04 1.91
C ASP A 34 -4.23 0.16 0.71
N TRP A 35 -2.95 -0.14 0.89
CA TRP A 35 -1.93 0.03 -0.16
C TRP A 35 -1.19 -1.27 -0.44
N LEU A 36 -1.07 -1.60 -1.72
CA LEU A 36 -0.26 -2.72 -2.21
C LEU A 36 0.97 -2.16 -2.93
N PHE A 37 1.97 -1.74 -2.17
CA PHE A 37 3.28 -1.39 -2.71
C PHE A 37 4.36 -2.35 -2.19
N ARG A 38 5.55 -2.31 -2.82
CA ARG A 38 6.70 -3.01 -2.25
C ARG A 38 7.04 -2.41 -0.89
N PRO A 39 7.46 -3.23 0.10
CA PRO A 39 7.88 -2.73 1.41
C PRO A 39 8.91 -1.60 1.29
N GLY A 40 8.66 -0.49 2.00
CA GLY A 40 9.50 0.71 1.99
C GLY A 40 9.18 1.75 0.90
N THR A 41 8.27 1.44 -0.05
CA THR A 41 7.89 2.41 -1.10
C THR A 41 7.16 3.61 -0.52
N LEU A 42 6.16 3.36 0.34
CA LEU A 42 5.38 4.43 0.97
C LEU A 42 6.23 5.29 1.90
N ASP A 43 7.19 4.69 2.61
CA ASP A 43 8.12 5.43 3.46
C ASP A 43 8.97 6.40 2.63
N ARG A 44 9.48 5.99 1.46
CA ARG A 44 10.22 6.87 0.52
C ARG A 44 9.36 7.98 -0.06
N LEU A 45 8.06 7.74 -0.24
CA LEU A 45 7.10 8.74 -0.73
C LEU A 45 6.60 9.69 0.37
N GLY A 46 6.99 9.49 1.64
CA GLY A 46 6.44 10.26 2.76
C GLY A 46 4.98 9.93 3.08
N LEU A 47 4.50 8.76 2.65
CA LEU A 47 3.14 8.24 2.88
C LEU A 47 3.15 6.97 3.75
N GLY A 48 4.31 6.68 4.35
CA GLY A 48 4.51 5.54 5.23
C GLY A 48 3.83 5.69 6.59
N HIS A 49 4.01 4.68 7.43
CA HIS A 49 3.33 4.60 8.73
C HIS A 49 3.59 5.81 9.64
N ASN A 50 4.83 6.32 9.65
CA ASN A 50 5.17 7.49 10.47
C ASN A 50 4.45 8.75 10.00
N ALA A 51 4.41 9.02 8.69
CA ALA A 51 3.73 10.18 8.13
C ALA A 51 2.21 10.13 8.36
N VAL A 52 1.60 8.94 8.24
CA VAL A 52 0.15 8.77 8.49
C VAL A 52 -0.18 8.91 9.97
N ARG A 53 0.71 8.53 10.89
CA ARG A 53 0.49 8.68 12.35
C ARG A 53 0.47 10.12 12.83
N GLU A 54 1.09 11.04 12.09
CA GLU A 54 1.07 12.47 12.41
C GLU A 54 -0.28 13.13 12.09
N ILE A 55 -1.14 12.45 11.33
CA ILE A 55 -2.48 12.94 10.98
C ILE A 55 -3.40 12.85 12.21
N PRO A 56 -4.24 13.87 12.51
CA PRO A 56 -5.03 13.92 13.75
C PRO A 56 -6.02 12.78 13.99
N ARG A 57 -6.40 12.02 12.95
CA ARG A 57 -7.36 10.89 13.02
C ARG A 57 -6.97 9.73 12.11
N PRO A 58 -5.84 9.05 12.33
CA PRO A 58 -5.49 7.87 11.55
C PRO A 58 -6.38 6.72 12.02
N ARG A 59 -7.29 6.21 11.18
CA ARG A 59 -8.15 5.09 11.57
C ARG A 59 -7.48 3.75 11.27
N LEU A 60 -6.85 3.61 10.09
CA LEU A 60 -6.12 2.40 9.71
C LEU A 60 -5.22 2.64 8.49
N LEU A 61 -3.94 2.32 8.62
CA LEU A 61 -3.03 2.13 7.49
C LEU A 61 -2.73 0.63 7.36
N LEU A 62 -3.12 0.04 6.25
CA LEU A 62 -2.76 -1.34 5.92
C LEU A 62 -1.76 -1.35 4.75
N ASP A 63 -0.48 -1.60 5.07
CA ASP A 63 0.56 -1.92 4.10
C ASP A 63 0.66 -3.44 3.95
N ILE A 64 0.02 -3.96 2.90
CA ILE A 64 -0.02 -5.41 2.59
C ILE A 64 1.16 -5.87 1.73
N GLY A 65 2.28 -5.13 1.71
CA GLY A 65 3.47 -5.51 0.95
C GLY A 65 3.84 -6.98 1.12
N ILE A 66 3.83 -7.73 0.00
CA ILE A 66 4.14 -9.16 -0.01
C ILE A 66 5.57 -9.36 0.48
N TRP A 67 5.81 -10.47 1.20
CA TRP A 67 7.09 -10.83 1.81
C TRP A 67 7.55 -9.95 2.99
N ARG A 68 6.75 -8.96 3.44
CA ARG A 68 7.13 -8.10 4.59
C ARG A 68 7.47 -8.95 5.81
N GLY A 69 8.68 -8.74 6.34
CA GLY A 69 9.20 -9.47 7.51
C GLY A 69 9.98 -10.75 7.19
N TRP A 70 10.08 -11.14 5.91
CA TRP A 70 10.83 -12.32 5.47
C TRP A 70 12.15 -11.93 4.81
N ALA A 71 13.13 -12.84 4.75
CA ALA A 71 14.41 -12.59 4.08
C ALA A 71 14.25 -12.16 2.60
N ILE A 72 13.15 -12.56 1.97
CA ILE A 72 12.81 -12.26 0.57
C ILE A 72 11.94 -10.99 0.40
N THR A 73 11.90 -10.10 1.40
CA THR A 73 11.07 -8.88 1.43
C THR A 73 11.09 -8.03 0.14
N GLN A 74 12.22 -7.99 -0.57
CA GLN A 74 12.39 -7.18 -1.79
C GLN A 74 12.19 -7.95 -3.10
N GLN A 75 11.89 -9.25 -3.04
CA GLN A 75 11.66 -10.05 -4.24
C GLN A 75 10.32 -9.70 -4.89
N ALA A 76 10.26 -9.79 -6.21
CA ALA A 76 9.01 -9.65 -6.93
C ALA A 76 8.04 -10.77 -6.52
N ALA A 77 6.78 -10.42 -6.35
CA ALA A 77 5.73 -11.38 -6.07
C ALA A 77 4.59 -11.19 -7.07
N MET A 78 4.10 -12.32 -7.58
CA MET A 78 2.83 -12.47 -8.24
C MET A 78 2.17 -13.72 -7.66
N ASP A 79 0.87 -13.90 -7.91
CA ASP A 79 0.09 -15.00 -7.36
C ASP A 79 0.80 -16.37 -7.47
N LEU A 80 1.24 -16.76 -8.67
CA LEU A 80 1.95 -18.02 -8.89
C LEU A 80 3.27 -18.12 -8.12
N VAL A 81 4.05 -17.03 -8.04
CA VAL A 81 5.32 -17.00 -7.29
C VAL A 81 5.04 -17.21 -5.80
N VAL A 82 3.98 -16.59 -5.28
CA VAL A 82 3.56 -16.77 -3.88
C VAL A 82 3.12 -18.22 -3.63
N GLN A 83 2.30 -18.79 -4.51
CA GLN A 83 1.82 -20.18 -4.41
C GLN A 83 2.96 -21.20 -4.51
N CYS A 84 3.93 -21.00 -5.43
CA CYS A 84 5.12 -21.85 -5.52
C CYS A 84 5.98 -21.73 -4.27
N SER A 85 6.21 -20.52 -3.78
CA SER A 85 7.07 -20.28 -2.61
C SER A 85 6.45 -20.76 -1.29
N SER A 86 5.12 -20.88 -1.21
CA SER A 86 4.43 -21.44 -0.05
C SER A 86 4.34 -22.97 -0.08
N GLY A 87 4.76 -23.61 -1.18
CA GLY A 87 4.62 -25.05 -1.40
C GLY A 87 3.23 -25.49 -1.84
N LEU A 88 2.27 -24.57 -2.03
CA LEU A 88 0.88 -24.88 -2.39
C LEU A 88 0.77 -25.59 -3.74
N VAL A 89 1.65 -25.26 -4.69
CA VAL A 89 1.67 -25.90 -6.02
C VAL A 89 2.16 -27.35 -5.97
N ASN A 90 2.81 -27.76 -4.88
CA ASN A 90 3.31 -29.12 -4.68
C ASN A 90 2.40 -29.98 -3.79
N LEU A 91 1.22 -29.46 -3.40
CA LEU A 91 0.17 -30.21 -2.70
C LEU A 91 -0.76 -30.90 -3.71
#